data_AF-A0A941L2S0-F1
#
_entry.id   AF-A0A941L2S0-F1
#
_cell.length_a   1.000
_cell.length_b   1.000
_cell.length_c   1.000
_cell.angle_alpha   90.00
_cell.angle_beta   90.00
_cell.angle_gamma   90.00
#
_symmetry.space_group_name_H-M   'P 1'
#
loop_
_entity.id
_entity.type
_entity.pdbx_description
1 polymer ?
#
loop_
_entity_poly.entity_id
_entity_poly.type
_entity_poly.pdbx_seq_one_letter_code
_entity_poly.pdbx_strand_id
1 'polypeptide(L)'
;MKYLNPLIPYFFGIVILFTQSNFDRLLTINLILQSLLFLLVVCIPIYRTQRMSYVDIAWPWGLVVIGIVNYLYSDGSTIKILLSSIIVCIIGLRMGIGAISLWKKGY
;
A
#
# COMPACT_ATOMS: atom_id res chain seq x y z
N MET A 1 16.33 15.40 -15.49
CA MET A 1 16.01 14.26 -14.62
C MET A 1 14.66 13.64 -15.00
N LYS A 2 14.59 12.90 -16.12
CA LYS A 2 13.29 12.38 -16.64
C LYS A 2 12.66 11.31 -15.73
N TYR A 3 13.45 10.66 -14.88
CA TYR A 3 12.99 9.62 -13.95
C TYR A 3 12.17 10.13 -12.76
N LEU A 4 12.29 11.41 -12.38
CA LEU A 4 11.55 11.99 -11.25
C LEU A 4 10.22 12.62 -11.67
N ASN A 5 10.04 12.90 -12.96
CA ASN A 5 8.79 13.42 -13.51
C ASN A 5 7.53 12.62 -13.11
N PRO A 6 7.52 11.27 -13.07
CA PRO A 6 6.35 10.52 -12.62
C PRO A 6 6.02 10.71 -11.13
N LEU A 7 6.94 11.23 -10.31
CA LEU A 7 6.69 11.50 -8.89
C LEU A 7 5.96 12.83 -8.65
N ILE A 8 6.00 13.75 -9.62
CA ILE A 8 5.34 15.06 -9.53
C ILE A 8 3.85 14.93 -9.21
N PRO A 9 3.03 14.13 -9.95
CA PRO A 9 1.62 13.98 -9.63
C PRO A 9 1.39 13.32 -8.25
N TYR A 10 2.30 12.44 -7.82
CA TYR A 10 2.21 11.80 -6.50
C TYR A 10 2.39 12.81 -5.36
N PHE A 11 3.44 13.64 -5.42
CA PHE A 11 3.66 14.69 -4.42
C PHE A 11 2.56 15.74 -4.45
N PHE A 12 2.06 16.09 -5.64
CA PHE A 12 0.94 17.02 -5.77
C PHE A 12 -0.33 16.48 -5.08
N GLY A 13 -0.64 15.19 -5.27
CA GLY A 13 -1.75 14.52 -4.57
C GLY A 13 -1.58 14.53 -3.05
N ILE A 14 -0.37 14.26 -2.55
CA ILE A 14 -0.07 14.32 -1.11
C ILE A 14 -0.33 15.72 -0.55
N VAL A 15 0.17 16.76 -1.23
CA VAL A 15 -0.02 18.15 -0.79
C VAL A 15 -1.50 18.51 -0.73
N ILE A 16 -2.27 18.17 -1.76
CA ILE A 16 -3.72 18.41 -1.78
C ILE A 16 -4.41 17.69 -0.62
N LEU A 17 -4.08 16.43 -0.37
CA LEU A 17 -4.70 15.66 0.72
C LEU A 17 -4.33 16.22 2.10
N PHE A 18 -3.12 16.75 2.28
CA PHE A 18 -2.73 17.44 3.52
C PHE A 18 -3.47 18.76 3.75
N THR A 19 -3.98 19.43 2.70
CA THR A 19 -4.82 20.62 2.88
C THR A 19 -6.22 20.29 3.43
N GLN A 20 -6.62 19.02 3.40
CA GLN A 20 -7.93 18.57 3.87
C GLN A 20 -7.83 17.99 5.28
N SER A 21 -8.47 18.66 6.25
CA SER A 21 -8.45 18.25 7.67
C SER A 21 -9.04 16.87 7.94
N ASN A 22 -9.84 16.32 7.01
CA ASN A 22 -10.48 15.02 7.18
C ASN A 22 -9.56 13.86 6.77
N PHE A 23 -8.48 14.13 6.03
CA PHE A 23 -7.62 13.09 5.44
C PHE A 23 -6.19 13.12 6.00
N ASP A 24 -5.80 14.14 6.76
CA ASP A 24 -4.43 14.33 7.25
C ASP A 24 -3.91 13.12 8.05
N ARG A 25 -4.71 12.61 8.98
CA ARG A 25 -4.38 11.48 9.86
C ARG A 25 -4.32 10.19 9.07
N LEU A 26 -5.31 9.93 8.23
CA LEU A 26 -5.36 8.74 7.37
C LEU A 26 -4.21 8.71 6.37
N LEU A 27 -3.90 9.85 5.76
CA LEU A 27 -2.80 10.02 4.82
C LEU A 27 -1.46 9.74 5.52
N THR A 28 -1.22 10.34 6.69
CA THR A 28 0.02 10.18 7.44
C THR A 28 0.26 8.72 7.82
N ILE A 29 -0.77 8.04 8.36
CA ILE A 29 -0.69 6.62 8.73
C ILE A 29 -0.39 5.77 7.49
N ASN A 30 -1.08 6.01 6.37
CA ASN A 30 -0.83 5.27 5.14
C ASN A 30 0.57 5.52 4.58
N LEU A 31 1.06 6.77 4.56
CA LEU A 31 2.41 7.08 4.09
C LEU A 31 3.47 6.35 4.89
N ILE A 32 3.34 6.32 6.22
CA ILE A 32 4.29 5.63 7.10
C ILE A 32 4.22 4.12 6.89
N LEU A 33 3.03 3.52 6.94
CA LEU A 33 2.90 2.07 6.84
C LEU A 33 3.26 1.53 5.46
N GLN A 34 2.87 2.22 4.38
CA GLN A 34 3.21 1.83 3.02
C GLN A 34 4.70 1.99 2.76
N SER A 35 5.31 3.10 3.20
CA SER A 35 6.76 3.27 3.04
C SER A 35 7.54 2.21 3.82
N LEU A 36 7.13 1.86 5.03
CA LEU A 36 7.75 0.81 5.84
C LEU A 36 7.59 -0.57 5.19
N LEU A 37 6.40 -0.89 4.69
CA LEU A 37 6.13 -2.14 3.98
C LEU A 37 7.01 -2.26 2.73
N PHE A 38 7.05 -1.23 1.87
CA PHE A 38 7.86 -1.27 0.65
C PHE A 38 9.36 -1.24 0.96
N LEU A 39 9.80 -0.52 1.97
CA LEU A 39 11.21 -0.51 2.37
C LEU A 39 11.67 -1.90 2.80
N LEU A 40 10.90 -2.57 3.66
CA LEU A 40 11.25 -3.88 4.21
C LEU A 40 11.07 -5.04 3.23
N VAL A 41 9.97 -5.02 2.45
CA VAL A 41 9.62 -6.14 1.55
C VAL A 41 10.20 -5.96 0.16
N VAL A 42 10.42 -4.73 -0.31
CA VAL A 42 10.87 -4.45 -1.68
C VAL A 42 12.30 -3.92 -1.70
N CYS A 43 12.57 -2.75 -1.12
CA CYS A 43 13.85 -2.07 -1.30
C CYS A 43 15.03 -2.86 -0.73
N ILE A 44 14.92 -3.36 0.51
CA ILE A 44 15.98 -4.15 1.14
C ILE A 44 16.20 -5.48 0.38
N PRO A 45 15.15 -6.27 0.05
CA PRO A 45 15.33 -7.52 -0.69
C PRO A 45 15.85 -7.32 -2.11
N ILE A 46 15.37 -6.30 -2.85
CA ILE A 46 15.90 -5.96 -4.18
C ILE A 46 17.39 -5.65 -4.09
N TYR A 47 17.80 -4.82 -3.12
CA TYR A 47 19.22 -4.48 -2.97
C TYR A 47 20.09 -5.72 -2.76
N ARG A 48 19.63 -6.70 -1.96
CA ARG A 48 20.38 -7.92 -1.66
C ARG A 48 20.33 -8.98 -2.76
N THR A 49 19.20 -9.14 -3.44
CA THR A 49 18.95 -10.28 -4.34
C THR A 49 18.87 -9.89 -5.81
N GLN A 50 18.76 -8.60 -6.12
CA GLN A 50 18.57 -8.03 -7.45
C GLN A 50 17.34 -8.58 -8.19
N ARG A 51 16.32 -9.08 -7.47
CA ARG A 51 15.07 -9.60 -8.05
C ARG A 51 13.93 -8.60 -7.90
N MET A 52 13.27 -8.25 -9.00
CA MET A 52 12.13 -7.32 -8.99
C MET A 52 10.82 -7.92 -8.45
N SER A 53 10.72 -9.26 -8.34
CA SER A 53 9.48 -9.97 -7.96
C SER A 53 8.99 -9.68 -6.54
N TYR A 54 9.82 -9.10 -5.68
CA TYR A 54 9.39 -8.65 -4.36
C TYR A 54 8.35 -7.52 -4.40
N VAL A 55 8.32 -6.73 -5.49
CA VAL A 55 7.28 -5.71 -5.71
C VAL A 55 5.89 -6.33 -5.79
N ASP A 56 5.78 -7.49 -6.46
CA ASP A 56 4.52 -8.20 -6.64
C ASP A 56 3.98 -8.81 -5.33
N ILE A 57 4.85 -8.95 -4.33
CA ILE A 57 4.44 -9.33 -2.97
C ILE A 57 3.96 -8.09 -2.21
N ALA A 58 4.77 -7.03 -2.19
CA ALA A 58 4.46 -5.85 -1.40
C ALA A 58 3.16 -5.16 -1.81
N TRP A 59 2.85 -5.11 -3.11
CA TRP A 59 1.68 -4.38 -3.59
C TRP A 59 0.34 -4.95 -3.09
N PRO A 60 0.04 -6.26 -3.22
CA PRO A 60 -1.15 -6.87 -2.63
C PRO A 60 -1.22 -6.74 -1.10
N TRP A 61 -0.10 -6.89 -0.40
CA TRP A 61 -0.05 -6.72 1.06
C TRP A 61 -0.27 -5.25 1.45
N GLY A 62 0.14 -4.30 0.62
CA GLY A 62 -0.18 -2.88 0.75
C GLY A 62 -1.69 -2.64 0.74
N LEU A 63 -2.45 -3.32 -0.12
CA LEU A 63 -3.93 -3.23 -0.12
C LEU A 63 -4.53 -3.73 1.18
N VAL A 64 -4.03 -4.86 1.72
CA VAL A 64 -4.48 -5.38 3.02
C VAL A 64 -4.23 -4.36 4.12
N VAL A 65 -3.05 -3.73 4.14
CA VAL A 65 -2.73 -2.66 5.09
C VAL A 65 -3.68 -1.47 4.94
N ILE A 66 -3.98 -1.02 3.70
CA ILE A 66 -4.95 0.07 3.46
C ILE A 66 -6.33 -0.29 4.00
N GLY A 67 -6.79 -1.52 3.74
CA GLY A 67 -8.08 -2.01 4.24
C GLY A 67 -8.15 -2.03 5.77
N ILE A 68 -7.08 -2.48 6.44
CA ILE A 68 -6.98 -2.45 7.91
C ILE A 68 -6.97 -1.01 8.44
N VAL A 69 -6.20 -0.12 7.83
CA VAL A 69 -6.13 1.29 8.24
C VAL A 69 -7.50 1.97 8.08
N ASN A 70 -8.18 1.72 6.96
CA ASN A 70 -9.52 2.25 6.73
C ASN A 70 -10.53 1.74 7.77
N TYR A 71 -10.45 0.47 8.18
CA TYR A 71 -11.32 -0.06 9.22
C TYR A 71 -11.08 0.60 10.59
N LEU A 72 -9.83 0.88 10.93
CA LEU A 72 -9.44 1.37 12.27
C LEU A 72 -9.54 2.89 12.45
N TYR A 73 -9.28 3.67 11.39
CA TYR A 73 -9.05 5.11 11.50
C TYR A 73 -9.98 5.96 10.62
N SER A 74 -10.88 5.35 9.84
CA SER A 74 -11.78 6.09 8.97
C SER A 74 -13.01 6.57 9.74
N ASP A 75 -13.32 7.86 9.61
CA ASP A 75 -14.50 8.47 10.22
C ASP A 75 -15.63 8.50 9.19
N GLY A 76 -16.70 7.74 9.45
CA GLY A 76 -17.81 7.60 8.53
C GLY A 76 -18.85 6.58 8.97
N SER A 77 -19.84 6.31 8.11
CA SER A 77 -20.86 5.30 8.41
C SER A 77 -20.23 3.91 8.50
N THR A 78 -20.44 3.24 9.64
CA THR A 78 -19.84 1.95 9.99
C THR A 78 -20.00 0.89 8.90
N ILE A 79 -21.17 0.84 8.25
CA ILE A 79 -21.44 -0.14 7.18
C ILE A 79 -20.55 0.08 5.95
N LYS A 80 -20.34 1.34 5.53
CA LYS A 80 -19.50 1.66 4.36
C LYS A 80 -18.03 1.36 4.65
N ILE A 81 -17.56 1.68 5.85
CA ILE A 81 -16.18 1.39 6.28
C ILE A 81 -15.95 -0.12 6.32
N LEU A 82 -16.89 -0.87 6.90
CA LEU A 82 -16.79 -2.32 6.99
C LEU A 82 -16.75 -2.96 5.59
N LEU A 83 -17.70 -2.63 4.72
CA LEU A 83 -17.77 -3.18 3.36
C LEU A 83 -16.52 -2.84 2.54
N SER A 84 -16.11 -1.57 2.51
CA SER A 84 -14.93 -1.14 1.75
C SER A 84 -13.65 -1.82 2.25
N SER A 85 -13.47 -1.90 3.56
CA SER A 85 -12.30 -2.54 4.17
C SER A 85 -12.24 -4.04 3.87
N ILE A 86 -13.37 -4.75 3.97
CA ILE A 86 -13.45 -6.18 3.64
C ILE A 86 -13.11 -6.42 2.17
N ILE A 87 -13.71 -5.66 1.25
CA ILE A 87 -13.49 -5.84 -0.18
C ILE A 87 -12.00 -5.63 -0.52
N VAL A 88 -11.41 -4.53 -0.04
CA VAL A 88 -10.00 -4.21 -0.31
C VAL A 88 -9.07 -5.27 0.30
N CYS A 89 -9.35 -5.73 1.52
CA CYS A 89 -8.59 -6.80 2.16
C CYS A 89 -8.69 -8.12 1.39
N ILE A 90 -9.87 -8.51 0.90
CA ILE A 90 -10.06 -9.75 0.13
C ILE A 90 -9.27 -9.70 -1.18
N ILE A 91 -9.31 -8.56 -1.89
CA ILE A 91 -8.55 -8.38 -3.14
C ILE A 91 -7.05 -8.50 -2.86
N GLY A 92 -6.56 -7.81 -1.82
CA GLY A 92 -5.17 -7.86 -1.40
C GLY A 92 -4.72 -9.25 -0.98
N LEU A 93 -5.51 -9.95 -0.16
CA LEU A 93 -5.20 -11.30 0.31
C LEU A 93 -5.15 -12.31 -0.85
N ARG A 94 -6.13 -12.27 -1.77
CA ARG A 94 -6.18 -13.18 -2.92
C ARG A 94 -4.92 -13.07 -3.77
N MET A 95 -4.49 -11.84 -4.06
CA MET A 95 -3.30 -11.59 -4.87
C MET A 95 -2.00 -11.84 -4.08
N GLY A 96 -1.94 -11.47 -2.80
CA GLY A 96 -0.75 -11.61 -1.95
C GLY A 96 -0.39 -13.05 -1.65
N ILE A 97 -1.38 -13.90 -1.39
CA ILE A 97 -1.17 -15.35 -1.25
C ILE A 97 -0.65 -15.94 -2.57
N GLY A 98 -1.18 -15.49 -3.70
CA GLY A 98 -0.71 -15.88 -5.03
C GLY A 98 0.77 -15.51 -5.26
N ALA A 99 1.15 -14.27 -4.94
CA ALA A 99 2.51 -13.77 -5.09
C ALA A 99 3.52 -14.56 -4.24
N ILE A 100 3.17 -14.88 -2.99
CA ILE A 100 4.02 -15.71 -2.13
C ILE A 100 4.16 -17.14 -2.69
N SER A 101 3.08 -17.71 -3.22
CA SER A 101 3.09 -19.04 -3.84
C SER A 101 4.00 -19.09 -5.07
N LEU A 102 3.95 -18.06 -5.92
CA LEU A 102 4.82 -17.94 -7.10
C LEU A 102 6.29 -17.76 -6.71
N TRP A 103 6.56 -16.87 -5.75
CA TRP A 103 7.92 -16.65 -5.25
C TRP A 103 8.55 -17.92 -4.67
N LYS A 104 7.77 -18.71 -3.90
CA LYS A 104 8.24 -20.01 -3.36
C LYS A 104 8.54 -21.05 -4.45
N LYS A 105 7.82 -21.00 -5.57
CA LYS A 105 8.03 -21.90 -6.72
C LYS A 105 9.22 -21.49 -7.60
N GLY A 106 9.83 -20.33 -7.33
CA GLY A 106 11.02 -19.85 -8.05
C GLY A 106 10.72 -19.21 -9.41
N TYR A 107 9.46 -18.81 -9.66
CA TYR A 107 9.09 -17.97 -10.80
C TYR A 107 9.49 -16.51 -10.57
#